data_AF-A0A7K3HLA3-F1
#
_entry.id   AF-A0A7K3HLA3-F1
#
_cell.length_a   1.000
_cell.length_b   1.000
_cell.length_c   1.000
_cell.angle_alpha   90.00
_cell.angle_beta   90.00
_cell.angle_gamma   90.00
#
_symmetry.space_group_name_H-M   'P 1'
#
loop_
_entity.id
_entity.type
_entity.pdbx_description
1 polymer ?
#
loop_
_entity_poly.entity_id
_entity_poly.type
_entity_poly.pdbx_seq_one_letter_code
_entity_poly.pdbx_strand_id
1 'polypeptide(L)'
;VLVLPDSAAFAPRRLVHELARRGLGRVLVEGGGVTVSRFLHEEALHRLYVTVAPVLLGDGVPGLRFTGPELMRDALRPPVRRAVLGEDTLFELDLRAPQPGAPLGQQHTDTGQARGEGQQSVDDGDGQALGGAQARGTERPRGDALPGTPAGDVQR
;
A
#
# COMPACT_ATOMS: atom_id res chain seq x y z
N VAL A 1 19.52 27.13 -15.21
CA VAL A 1 19.28 25.97 -16.10
C VAL A 1 20.52 25.07 -16.05
N LEU A 2 20.36 23.80 -15.68
CA LEU A 2 21.43 22.81 -15.68
C LEU A 2 21.48 22.13 -17.04
N VAL A 3 22.60 22.25 -17.75
CA VAL A 3 22.85 21.51 -18.99
C VAL A 3 23.66 20.26 -18.64
N LEU A 4 23.12 19.10 -19.01
CA LEU A 4 23.78 17.81 -18.86
C LEU A 4 24.34 17.35 -20.22
N PRO A 5 25.44 16.59 -20.24
CA PRO A 5 26.13 16.23 -21.48
C PRO A 5 25.32 15.29 -22.38
N ASP A 6 24.48 14.44 -21.80
CA ASP A 6 23.63 13.48 -22.50
C ASP A 6 22.43 13.04 -21.64
N SER A 7 21.57 12.18 -22.19
CA SER A 7 20.44 11.59 -21.46
C SER A 7 20.87 10.60 -20.38
N ALA A 8 22.06 10.00 -20.49
CA ALA A 8 22.57 9.07 -19.49
C ALA A 8 23.02 9.80 -18.21
N ALA A 9 23.36 11.09 -18.29
CA ALA A 9 23.59 11.95 -17.14
C ALA A 9 22.32 12.26 -16.33
N PHE A 10 21.12 12.02 -16.91
CA PHE A 10 19.85 12.06 -16.16
C PHE A 10 19.58 10.81 -15.31
N ALA A 11 20.47 9.81 -15.33
CA ALA A 11 20.39 8.71 -14.36
C ALA A 11 20.43 9.29 -12.93
N PRO A 12 19.47 8.97 -12.04
CA PRO A 12 19.37 9.49 -10.68
C PRO A 12 20.70 9.70 -9.95
N ARG A 13 21.57 8.68 -9.87
CA ARG A 13 22.85 8.80 -9.18
C ARG A 13 23.79 9.83 -9.82
N ARG A 14 23.85 9.85 -11.15
CA ARG A 14 24.70 10.80 -11.91
C ARG A 14 24.19 12.22 -11.78
N LEU A 15 22.88 12.41 -11.84
CA LEU A 15 22.26 13.71 -11.65
C LEU A 15 22.55 14.27 -10.26
N VAL A 16 22.35 13.49 -9.19
CA VAL A 16 22.67 13.92 -7.82
C VAL A 16 24.16 14.23 -7.68
N HIS A 17 25.04 13.43 -8.28
CA HIS A 17 26.48 13.68 -8.26
C HIS A 17 26.85 15.01 -8.94
N GLU A 18 26.29 15.30 -10.12
CA GLU A 18 26.54 16.56 -10.83
C GLU A 18 25.98 17.78 -10.09
N LEU A 19 24.84 17.64 -9.41
CA LEU A 19 24.30 18.68 -8.52
C LEU A 19 25.24 18.91 -7.32
N ALA A 20 25.72 17.83 -6.68
CA ALA A 20 26.63 17.92 -5.55
C ALA A 20 27.97 18.60 -5.91
N ARG A 21 28.54 18.30 -7.09
CA ARG A 21 29.75 18.97 -7.61
C ARG A 21 29.60 20.48 -7.78
N ARG A 22 28.36 20.97 -7.86
CA ARG A 22 28.02 22.40 -7.97
C ARG A 22 27.62 23.03 -6.63
N GLY A 23 27.83 22.32 -5.52
CA GLY A 23 27.50 22.79 -4.17
C GLY A 23 26.04 22.54 -3.75
N LEU A 24 25.24 21.85 -4.57
CA LEU A 24 23.85 21.52 -4.25
C LEU A 24 23.78 20.18 -3.50
N GLY A 25 24.13 20.20 -2.22
CA GLY A 25 24.22 19.00 -1.38
C GLY A 25 22.89 18.47 -0.84
N ARG A 26 21.78 19.21 -1.02
CA ARG A 26 20.43 18.78 -0.62
C ARG A 26 19.46 19.06 -1.75
N VAL A 27 18.86 17.99 -2.26
CA VAL A 27 17.94 18.03 -3.39
C VAL A 27 16.61 17.45 -2.95
N LEU A 28 15.54 18.19 -3.21
CA LEU A 28 14.18 17.66 -3.13
C LEU A 28 13.79 17.20 -4.54
N VAL A 29 13.43 15.92 -4.66
CA VAL A 29 12.99 15.34 -5.93
C VAL A 29 11.47 15.28 -5.90
N GLU A 30 10.84 16.07 -6.76
CA GLU A 30 9.39 16.09 -6.94
C GLU A 30 9.05 15.63 -8.36
N GLY A 31 7.90 14.99 -8.51
CA GLY A 31 7.40 14.53 -9.80
C GLY A 31 6.39 13.41 -9.65
N GLY A 32 5.92 12.90 -10.79
CA GLY A 32 5.03 11.74 -10.81
C GLY A 32 5.74 10.46 -10.35
N GLY A 33 4.94 9.41 -10.15
CA GLY A 33 5.44 8.16 -9.57
C GLY A 33 6.58 7.51 -10.36
N VAL A 34 6.65 7.69 -11.67
CA VAL A 34 7.76 7.19 -12.50
C VAL A 34 9.11 7.80 -12.07
N THR A 35 9.16 9.10 -11.80
CA THR A 35 10.39 9.81 -11.43
C THR A 35 10.89 9.32 -10.08
N VAL A 36 10.03 9.36 -9.05
CA VAL A 36 10.41 8.95 -7.69
C VAL A 36 10.79 7.47 -7.63
N SER A 37 10.08 6.63 -8.38
CA SER A 37 10.39 5.20 -8.52
C SER A 37 11.78 4.93 -9.08
N ARG A 38 12.21 5.68 -10.11
CA ARG A 38 13.57 5.55 -10.67
C ARG A 38 14.64 5.89 -9.65
N PHE A 39 14.44 6.95 -8.88
CA PHE A 39 15.38 7.32 -7.82
C PHE A 39 15.45 6.28 -6.70
N LEU A 40 14.31 5.70 -6.32
CA LEU A 40 14.28 4.62 -5.34
C LEU A 40 14.99 3.36 -5.87
N HIS A 41 14.72 2.99 -7.12
CA HIS A 41 15.32 1.81 -7.75
C HIS A 41 16.84 1.93 -7.90
N GLU A 42 17.36 3.10 -8.23
CA GLU A 42 18.80 3.37 -8.27
C GLU A 42 19.40 3.66 -6.88
N GLU A 43 18.64 3.45 -5.79
CA GLU A 43 19.07 3.74 -4.41
C GLU A 43 19.69 5.15 -4.28
N ALA A 44 19.12 6.12 -5.00
CA ALA A 44 19.56 7.51 -5.05
C ALA A 44 18.78 8.41 -4.07
N LEU A 45 17.91 7.82 -3.25
CA LEU A 45 17.16 8.49 -2.21
C LEU A 45 17.78 8.22 -0.85
N HIS A 46 18.04 9.30 -0.11
CA HIS A 46 18.40 9.20 1.30
C HIS A 46 17.17 9.12 2.21
N ARG A 47 16.08 9.79 1.81
CA ARG A 47 14.83 9.87 2.58
C ARG A 47 13.67 9.90 1.61
N LEU A 48 12.57 9.24 1.98
CA LEU A 48 11.33 9.24 1.20
C LEU A 48 10.20 9.78 2.08
N TYR A 49 9.49 10.77 1.55
CA TYR A 49 8.30 11.36 2.18
C TYR A 49 7.06 10.84 1.46
N VAL A 50 6.18 10.14 2.18
CA VAL A 50 4.93 9.61 1.66
C VAL A 50 3.78 10.22 2.45
N THR A 51 2.96 11.01 1.77
CA THR A 51 1.74 11.57 2.36
C THR A 51 0.54 10.72 1.96
N VAL A 52 -0.27 10.35 2.93
CA VAL A 52 -1.53 9.62 2.72
C VAL A 52 -2.67 10.52 3.12
N ALA A 53 -3.52 10.86 2.13
CA ALA A 53 -4.72 11.65 2.30
C ALA A 53 -5.96 10.75 2.41
N PRO A 54 -7.01 11.15 3.15
CA PRO A 54 -8.25 10.37 3.29
C PRO A 54 -9.17 10.54 2.06
N VAL A 55 -8.67 10.19 0.88
CA VAL A 55 -9.38 10.37 -0.41
C VAL A 55 -9.46 9.05 -1.17
N LEU A 56 -10.64 8.75 -1.72
CA LEU A 56 -10.89 7.58 -2.58
C LEU A 56 -10.87 8.02 -4.06
N LEU A 57 -9.90 7.55 -4.84
CA LEU A 57 -9.69 7.95 -6.25
C LEU A 57 -10.12 6.91 -7.30
N GLY A 58 -10.65 5.76 -6.89
CA GLY A 58 -10.81 4.61 -7.80
C GLY A 58 -9.45 4.07 -8.26
N ASP A 59 -9.31 3.72 -9.54
CA ASP A 59 -8.11 3.08 -10.08
C ASP A 59 -6.85 3.97 -10.02
N GLY A 60 -7.03 5.30 -10.03
CA GLY A 60 -5.97 6.28 -9.87
C GLY A 60 -4.74 6.09 -10.78
N VAL A 61 -3.64 6.74 -10.42
CA VAL A 61 -2.31 6.50 -11.01
C VAL A 61 -1.37 6.08 -9.90
N PRO A 62 -0.69 4.93 -10.00
CA PRO A 62 0.17 4.48 -8.91
C PRO A 62 1.35 5.43 -8.65
N GLY A 63 1.45 5.87 -7.40
CA GLY A 63 2.41 6.88 -6.96
C GLY A 63 3.85 6.38 -6.77
N LEU A 64 4.06 5.10 -6.45
CA LEU A 64 5.39 4.53 -6.28
C LEU A 64 5.39 3.08 -6.75
N ARG A 65 6.36 2.70 -7.58
CA ARG A 65 6.52 1.35 -8.14
C ARG A 65 7.99 0.98 -8.18
N PHE A 66 8.37 -0.12 -7.55
CA PHE A 66 9.73 -0.64 -7.63
C PHE A 66 9.69 -2.16 -7.53
N THR A 67 10.73 -2.81 -8.02
CA THR A 67 10.91 -4.25 -7.84
C THR A 67 11.21 -4.52 -6.37
N GLY A 68 10.17 -4.85 -5.61
CA GLY A 68 10.29 -5.35 -4.25
C GLY A 68 10.66 -6.83 -4.24
N PRO A 69 11.00 -7.38 -3.06
CA PRO A 69 11.20 -8.81 -2.89
C PRO A 69 9.86 -9.55 -2.99
N GLU A 70 9.92 -10.84 -3.34
CA GLU A 70 8.73 -11.69 -3.47
C GLU A 70 8.02 -11.92 -2.13
N LEU A 71 8.77 -11.87 -1.02
CA LEU A 71 8.25 -12.18 0.31
C LEU A 71 8.21 -10.93 1.20
N MET A 72 7.10 -10.76 1.90
CA MET A 72 6.88 -9.64 2.82
C MET A 72 7.90 -9.55 3.97
N ARG A 73 8.51 -10.66 4.37
CA ARG A 73 9.57 -10.68 5.38
C ARG A 73 10.86 -10.02 4.90
N ASP A 74 11.09 -10.03 3.59
CA ASP A 74 12.29 -9.47 2.98
C ASP A 74 12.08 -8.01 2.55
N ALA A 75 10.85 -7.49 2.69
CA ALA A 75 10.48 -6.13 2.31
C ALA A 75 11.31 -5.08 3.04
N LEU A 76 11.59 -3.97 2.35
CA LEU A 76 12.32 -2.82 2.87
C LEU A 76 11.57 -2.22 4.08
N ARG A 77 12.22 -2.21 5.25
CA ARG A 77 11.68 -1.66 6.51
C ARG A 77 12.65 -0.64 7.12
N PRO A 78 12.79 0.55 6.50
CA PRO A 78 13.65 1.58 7.02
C PRO A 78 13.03 2.19 8.30
N PRO A 79 13.81 2.87 9.15
CA PRO A 79 13.26 3.67 10.22
C PRO A 79 12.23 4.68 9.69
N VAL A 80 11.10 4.80 10.39
CA VAL A 80 9.99 5.68 9.99
C VAL A 80 9.69 6.69 11.08
N ARG A 81 9.54 7.96 10.70
CA ARG A 81 8.88 8.99 11.50
C ARG A 81 7.51 9.29 10.91
N ARG A 82 6.51 9.47 11.77
CA ARG A 82 5.15 9.85 11.37
C ARG A 82 4.83 11.24 11.88
N ALA A 83 4.17 12.04 11.05
CA ALA A 83 3.62 13.33 11.42
C ALA A 83 2.22 13.52 10.84
N VAL A 84 1.43 14.39 11.45
CA VAL A 84 0.11 14.81 10.94
C VAL A 84 0.29 16.08 10.11
N LEU A 85 -0.37 16.15 8.95
CA LEU A 85 -0.41 17.32 8.05
C LEU A 85 -1.87 17.68 7.77
N GLY A 86 -2.53 18.35 8.72
CA GLY A 86 -3.97 18.56 8.67
C GLY A 86 -4.70 17.22 8.78
N GLU A 87 -5.51 16.87 7.78
CA GLU A 87 -6.20 15.57 7.71
C GLU A 87 -5.30 14.45 7.15
N ASP A 88 -4.13 14.80 6.61
CA ASP A 88 -3.22 13.85 6.00
C ASP A 88 -2.23 13.28 7.02
N THR A 89 -1.70 12.09 6.73
CA THR A 89 -0.58 11.50 7.47
C THR A 89 0.68 11.49 6.62
N LEU A 90 1.76 12.08 7.12
CA LEU A 90 3.09 12.01 6.54
C LEU A 90 3.89 10.87 7.17
N PHE A 91 4.45 10.00 6.33
CA PHE A 91 5.49 9.05 6.66
C PHE A 91 6.82 9.51 6.08
N GLU A 92 7.83 9.62 6.93
CA GLU A 92 9.20 9.92 6.56
C GLU A 92 10.05 8.67 6.79
N LEU A 93 10.51 8.07 5.70
CA LEU A 93 11.31 6.85 5.69
C LEU A 93 12.79 7.22 5.53
N ASP A 94 13.65 6.76 6.45
CA ASP A 94 15.10 6.98 6.36
C ASP A 94 15.80 5.82 5.64
N LEU A 95 16.13 6.03 4.37
CA LEU A 95 16.72 5.02 3.48
C LEU A 95 18.24 4.89 3.63
N ARG A 96 18.87 5.73 4.46
CA ARG A 96 20.31 5.64 4.77
C ARG A 96 20.63 4.54 5.77
N ALA A 97 19.65 4.15 6.57
CA ALA A 97 19.88 3.18 7.62
C ALA A 97 20.18 1.80 7.01
N PRO A 98 21.22 1.09 7.48
CA PRO A 98 21.49 -0.26 7.02
C PRO A 98 20.28 -1.15 7.30
N GLN A 99 19.88 -1.95 6.30
CA GLN A 99 18.77 -2.88 6.44
C GLN A 99 19.14 -3.97 7.46
N PRO A 100 18.38 -4.17 8.55
CA PRO A 100 18.51 -5.35 9.36
C PRO A 100 17.94 -6.53 8.55
N GLY A 101 18.81 -7.29 7.88
CA GLY A 101 18.39 -8.39 7.02
C GLY A 101 19.44 -8.97 6.07
N ALA A 102 20.72 -8.60 6.17
CA ALA A 102 21.78 -9.38 5.54
C ALA A 102 21.65 -10.86 6.01
N PRO A 103 21.66 -11.84 5.10
CA PRO A 103 21.27 -13.20 5.44
C PRO A 103 22.15 -13.74 6.56
N LEU A 104 21.52 -14.06 7.70
CA LEU A 104 22.14 -14.93 8.69
C LEU A 104 22.43 -16.25 7.96
N GLY A 105 23.71 -16.58 7.84
CA GLY A 105 24.17 -17.85 7.28
C GLY A 105 23.45 -19.02 7.94
N GLN A 106 23.24 -20.06 7.14
CA GLN A 106 22.57 -21.32 7.48
C GLN A 106 22.62 -21.72 8.96
N GLN A 107 21.45 -21.91 9.57
CA GLN A 107 21.25 -22.86 10.66
C GLN A 107 19.75 -23.13 10.85
N HIS A 108 19.27 -24.19 10.21
CA HIS A 108 18.27 -25.09 10.79
C HIS A 108 18.55 -26.48 10.21
N THR A 109 19.56 -27.12 10.77
CA THR A 109 19.61 -28.59 10.81
C THR A 109 18.70 -29.03 11.95
N ASP A 110 17.72 -29.86 11.59
CA ASP A 110 16.85 -30.66 12.45
C ASP A 110 15.95 -29.96 13.47
N THR A 111 14.65 -29.90 13.14
CA THR A 111 13.60 -30.06 14.14
C THR A 111 12.43 -30.88 13.59
N GLY A 112 12.40 -32.16 13.97
CA GLY A 112 11.19 -32.82 14.47
C GLY A 112 10.13 -33.27 13.45
N GLN A 113 10.13 -34.56 13.18
CA GLN A 113 8.96 -35.30 12.70
C GLN A 113 7.77 -35.20 13.69
N ALA A 114 6.58 -34.89 13.17
CA ALA A 114 5.27 -35.29 13.73
C ALA A 114 4.30 -35.41 12.54
N ARG A 115 4.04 -36.63 12.03
CA ARG A 115 2.87 -37.48 12.33
C ARG A 115 1.54 -36.72 12.25
N GLY A 116 0.69 -37.19 11.33
CA GLY A 116 -0.54 -36.52 10.94
C GLY A 116 -1.71 -36.69 11.89
N GLU A 117 -2.62 -35.73 11.80
CA GLU A 117 -3.95 -35.70 12.40
C GLU A 117 -4.80 -34.92 11.35
N GLY A 118 -5.79 -35.54 10.70
CA GLY A 118 -7.13 -35.73 11.25
C GLY A 118 -8.06 -34.64 10.68
N GLN A 119 -8.72 -34.92 9.54
CA GLN A 119 -9.75 -34.05 8.99
C GLN A 119 -10.99 -34.13 9.89
N GLN A 120 -11.27 -33.06 10.63
CA GLN A 120 -12.48 -32.92 11.43
C GLN A 120 -13.48 -32.04 10.67
N SER A 121 -14.55 -32.69 10.22
CA SER A 121 -15.74 -32.08 9.62
C SER A 121 -16.46 -31.22 10.64
N VAL A 122 -16.81 -30.00 10.25
CA VAL A 122 -17.64 -29.09 11.04
C VAL A 122 -19.11 -29.50 10.85
N ASP A 123 -19.78 -29.76 11.97
CA ASP A 123 -21.18 -30.16 12.08
C ASP A 123 -22.02 -28.90 12.35
N ASP A 124 -22.78 -28.44 11.36
CA ASP A 124 -23.76 -27.36 11.51
C ASP A 124 -25.13 -27.99 11.80
N GLY A 125 -25.39 -28.23 13.07
CA GLY A 125 -26.73 -28.53 13.57
C GLY A 125 -27.52 -27.25 13.78
N ASP A 126 -28.60 -27.06 13.04
CA ASP A 126 -29.93 -26.81 13.61
C ASP A 126 -31.01 -26.77 12.51
N GLY A 127 -32.01 -27.63 12.67
CA GLY A 127 -33.06 -27.85 11.68
C GLY A 127 -34.24 -26.90 11.83
N GLN A 128 -34.93 -26.66 10.71
CA GLN A 128 -36.38 -26.49 10.70
C GLN A 128 -36.92 -26.94 9.34
N ALA A 129 -37.76 -27.97 9.37
CA ALA A 129 -38.44 -28.52 8.22
C ALA A 129 -39.46 -27.52 7.65
N LEU A 130 -39.49 -27.34 6.33
CA LEU A 130 -40.64 -26.79 5.61
C LEU A 130 -41.02 -27.74 4.48
N GLY A 131 -42.23 -28.26 4.61
CA GLY A 131 -42.86 -29.21 3.70
C GLY A 131 -43.10 -28.63 2.30
N GLY A 132 -43.12 -29.54 1.32
CA GLY A 132 -43.36 -29.21 -0.07
C GLY A 132 -44.81 -28.85 -0.37
N ALA A 133 -45.00 -28.01 -1.38
CA ALA A 133 -46.08 -28.13 -2.36
C ALA A 133 -45.75 -27.23 -3.57
N GLN A 134 -46.07 -27.73 -4.75
CA GLN A 134 -45.80 -27.15 -6.06
C GLN A 134 -46.86 -26.11 -6.48
N ALA A 135 -46.47 -25.35 -7.51
CA ALA A 135 -47.27 -24.88 -8.65
C ALA A 135 -48.02 -23.53 -8.59
N ARG A 136 -47.61 -22.67 -9.55
CA ARG A 136 -48.36 -21.74 -10.42
C ARG A 136 -49.26 -20.67 -9.79
N GLY A 137 -49.15 -19.44 -10.33
CA GLY A 137 -50.28 -18.51 -10.41
C GLY A 137 -49.89 -17.04 -10.25
N THR A 138 -49.88 -16.35 -11.39
CA THR A 138 -50.32 -14.97 -11.68
C THR A 138 -50.79 -14.02 -10.56
N GLU A 139 -50.53 -12.72 -10.85
CA GLU A 139 -51.22 -11.49 -10.42
C GLU A 139 -50.60 -10.60 -9.31
N ARG A 140 -50.16 -9.41 -9.76
CA ARG A 140 -50.20 -8.10 -9.06
C ARG A 140 -51.67 -7.67 -8.89
N PRO A 141 -52.07 -6.87 -7.87
CA PRO A 141 -51.80 -5.41 -7.87
C PRO A 141 -51.76 -4.64 -6.53
N ARG A 142 -51.08 -3.47 -6.62
CA ARG A 142 -51.30 -2.13 -5.99
C ARG A 142 -51.54 -1.93 -4.48
N GLY A 143 -50.95 -0.84 -3.97
CA GLY A 143 -51.23 -0.14 -2.71
C GLY A 143 -50.01 -0.15 -1.80
N ASP A 144 -49.52 0.92 -1.17
CA ASP A 144 -49.91 2.32 -1.12
C ASP A 144 -48.66 3.15 -0.78
N ALA A 145 -48.71 4.43 -1.10
CA ALA A 145 -47.67 5.42 -0.89
C ALA A 145 -47.37 5.68 0.60
N LEU A 146 -46.09 5.95 0.93
CA LEU A 146 -45.71 6.66 2.14
C LEU A 146 -45.11 8.03 1.75
N PRO A 147 -45.61 9.15 2.30
CA PRO A 147 -45.09 10.48 2.03
C PRO A 147 -43.79 10.81 2.80
N GLY A 148 -42.93 11.65 2.21
CA GLY A 148 -41.61 12.05 2.71
C GLY A 148 -41.60 13.09 3.86
N THR A 149 -40.48 13.23 4.59
CA THR A 149 -39.35 14.22 4.51
C THR A 149 -39.41 15.24 5.68
N PRO A 150 -38.34 16.01 6.03
CA PRO A 150 -36.90 15.74 6.23
C PRO A 150 -36.34 16.29 7.58
N ALA A 151 -35.01 16.14 7.74
CA ALA A 151 -34.00 16.81 8.59
C ALA A 151 -34.40 17.91 9.61
N GLY A 152 -33.74 17.84 10.77
CA GLY A 152 -33.56 18.96 11.70
C GLY A 152 -32.11 19.03 12.20
N ASP A 153 -31.42 20.10 11.82
CA ASP A 153 -30.15 20.55 12.39
C ASP A 153 -30.28 20.89 13.88
N VAL A 154 -29.28 20.54 14.69
CA VAL A 154 -29.05 21.18 16.00
C VAL A 154 -27.57 21.50 16.14
N GLN A 155 -27.24 22.76 15.89
CA GLN A 155 -26.03 23.40 16.40
C GLN A 155 -26.17 23.66 17.91
N ARG A 156 -25.13 23.32 18.67
CA ARG A 156 -24.57 24.15 19.75
C ARG A 156 -23.10 23.83 19.94
#